data_AF-A0A662DLT5-F1
#
_entry.id   AF-A0A662DLT5-F1
#
_cell.length_a   1.000
_cell.length_b   1.000
_cell.length_c   1.000
_cell.angle_alpha   90.00
_cell.angle_beta   90.00
_cell.angle_gamma   90.00
#
_symmetry.space_group_name_H-M   'P 1'
#
loop_
_entity.id
_entity.type
_entity.pdbx_description
1 polymer ?
#
loop_
_entity_poly.entity_id
_entity_poly.type
_entity_poly.pdbx_seq_one_letter_code
_entity_poly.pdbx_strand_id
1 'polypeptide(L)'
;MAYRSRRDLLASAPFILEYERAGVSWTSTVSNVTSATEATDTHGEVLWLMVDRWRGMTALEKLEQVEQLNRSCDQLAAAGARVRHPEAPEHEVMLRVMALRLGREHMITVFGWDPARQGW
;
A
#
# COMPACT_ATOMS: atom_id res chain seq x y z
N MET A 1 -0.21 -40.90 -3.72
CA MET A 1 -1.08 -39.71 -3.69
C MET A 1 -0.24 -38.54 -4.20
N ALA A 2 -0.36 -38.20 -5.50
CA ALA A 2 0.55 -37.27 -6.16
C ALA A 2 0.25 -35.82 -5.76
N TYR A 3 1.25 -35.12 -5.24
CA TYR A 3 1.18 -33.71 -4.85
C TYR A 3 1.04 -32.86 -6.13
N ARG A 4 -0.09 -32.19 -6.32
CA ARG A 4 -0.26 -31.24 -7.44
C ARG A 4 0.71 -30.08 -7.24
N SER A 5 1.39 -29.70 -8.31
CA SER A 5 2.29 -28.55 -8.34
C SER A 5 1.53 -27.28 -7.95
N ARG A 6 2.17 -26.41 -7.15
CA ARG A 6 1.60 -25.13 -6.68
C ARG A 6 1.17 -24.19 -7.81
N ARG A 7 1.71 -24.38 -9.02
CA ARG A 7 1.27 -23.69 -10.25
C ARG A 7 -0.18 -24.02 -10.61
N ASP A 8 -0.61 -25.24 -10.34
CA ASP A 8 -1.95 -25.74 -10.69
C ASP A 8 -3.03 -25.26 -9.70
N LEU A 9 -2.62 -24.98 -8.46
CA LEU A 9 -3.51 -24.46 -7.41
C LEU A 9 -3.77 -22.95 -7.52
N LEU A 10 -2.80 -22.19 -8.04
CA LEU A 10 -2.98 -20.75 -8.26
C LEU A 10 -3.75 -20.47 -9.57
N ALA A 11 -3.62 -21.31 -10.59
CA ALA A 11 -4.38 -21.16 -11.83
C ALA A 11 -5.90 -21.40 -11.68
N SER A 12 -6.37 -21.89 -10.54
CA SER A 12 -7.78 -22.25 -10.29
C SER A 12 -8.55 -21.28 -9.37
N ALA A 13 -7.93 -20.18 -8.91
CA ALA A 13 -8.63 -19.18 -8.12
C ALA A 13 -9.40 -18.21 -9.05
N PRO A 14 -10.74 -18.10 -8.94
CA PRO A 14 -11.56 -17.30 -9.86
C PRO A 14 -11.22 -15.80 -9.86
N PHE A 15 -10.59 -15.29 -8.80
CA PHE A 15 -10.13 -13.90 -8.68
C PHE A 15 -8.97 -13.54 -9.62
N ILE A 16 -8.17 -14.52 -10.05
CA ILE A 16 -6.97 -14.27 -10.87
C ILE A 16 -7.32 -13.99 -12.34
N LEU A 17 -8.40 -14.61 -12.83
CA LEU A 17 -8.84 -14.48 -14.23
C LEU A 17 -9.44 -13.10 -14.55
N GLU A 18 -9.89 -12.35 -13.55
CA GLU A 18 -10.48 -11.02 -13.74
C GLU A 18 -9.42 -9.94 -13.98
N TYR A 19 -8.26 -10.05 -13.32
CA TYR A 19 -7.15 -9.11 -13.48
C TYR A 19 -6.36 -9.31 -14.78
N GLU A 20 -6.22 -10.54 -15.26
CA GLU A 20 -5.58 -10.79 -16.56
C GLU A 20 -6.37 -10.16 -17.72
N ARG A 21 -7.71 -10.12 -17.61
CA ARG A 21 -8.56 -9.40 -18.59
C ARG A 21 -8.37 -7.89 -18.56
N ALA A 22 -7.96 -7.32 -17.43
CA ALA A 22 -7.63 -5.91 -17.28
C ALA A 22 -6.21 -5.56 -17.78
N GLY A 23 -5.48 -6.51 -18.39
CA GLY A 23 -4.13 -6.29 -18.91
C GLY A 23 -3.04 -6.22 -17.82
N VAL A 24 -3.39 -6.56 -16.57
CA VAL A 24 -2.45 -6.59 -15.44
C VAL A 24 -1.90 -8.00 -15.27
N SER A 25 -0.67 -8.21 -15.71
CA SER A 25 0.04 -9.50 -15.55
C SER A 25 0.47 -9.69 -14.09
N TRP A 26 -0.26 -10.52 -13.36
CA TRP A 26 0.08 -10.91 -11.97
C TRP A 26 1.41 -11.65 -11.86
N THR A 27 1.85 -12.33 -12.91
CA THR A 27 3.14 -13.03 -12.91
C THR A 27 4.31 -12.06 -12.79
N SER A 28 4.18 -10.83 -13.30
CA SER A 28 5.21 -9.79 -13.23
C SER A 28 5.35 -9.22 -11.81
N THR A 29 4.25 -9.05 -11.09
CA THR A 29 4.23 -8.46 -9.74
C THR A 29 4.67 -9.45 -8.66
N VAL A 30 4.41 -10.76 -8.83
CA VAL A 30 4.76 -11.79 -7.84
C VAL A 30 6.18 -12.36 -8.07
N SER A 31 6.76 -12.19 -9.26
CA SER A 31 8.10 -12.70 -9.56
C SER A 31 9.21 -12.09 -8.67
N ASN A 32 9.05 -10.87 -8.17
CA ASN A 32 10.04 -10.25 -7.26
C ASN A 32 9.94 -10.72 -5.80
N VAL A 33 8.93 -11.53 -5.45
CA VAL A 33 8.78 -12.05 -4.07
C VAL A 33 9.46 -13.42 -3.90
N THR A 34 9.88 -14.06 -4.99
CA THR A 34 10.25 -15.49 -4.97
C THR A 34 11.74 -15.77 -4.78
N SER A 35 12.62 -14.78 -4.92
CA SER A 35 14.02 -14.88 -4.53
C SER A 35 14.14 -14.45 -3.05
N ALA A 36 13.92 -15.38 -2.12
CA ALA A 36 14.23 -15.17 -0.69
C ALA A 36 15.70 -14.76 -0.44
N THR A 37 16.55 -14.80 -1.47
CA THR A 37 17.94 -14.36 -1.52
C THR A 37 18.12 -12.87 -1.85
N GLU A 38 17.08 -12.13 -2.28
CA GLU A 38 17.21 -10.74 -2.80
C GLU A 38 16.61 -9.65 -1.90
N ALA A 39 15.96 -9.99 -0.78
CA ALA A 39 15.60 -9.00 0.24
C ALA A 39 16.85 -8.66 1.08
N THR A 40 17.60 -7.64 0.67
CA THR A 40 18.92 -7.32 1.25
C THR A 40 18.87 -6.86 2.71
N ASP A 41 17.72 -6.35 3.18
CA ASP A 41 17.55 -5.84 4.55
C ASP A 41 16.79 -6.81 5.49
N THR A 42 16.24 -7.90 4.95
CA THR A 42 15.37 -8.82 5.68
C THR A 42 15.80 -10.25 5.45
N HIS A 43 16.30 -10.92 6.50
CA HIS A 43 16.73 -12.31 6.43
C HIS A 43 15.60 -13.22 5.91
N GLY A 44 15.92 -14.19 5.06
CA GLY A 44 14.93 -15.03 4.38
C GLY A 44 13.98 -15.77 5.34
N GLU A 45 14.46 -16.22 6.50
CA GLU A 45 13.61 -16.83 7.54
C GLU A 45 12.59 -15.85 8.14
N VAL A 46 12.97 -14.58 8.31
CA VAL A 46 12.07 -13.53 8.81
C VAL A 46 11.00 -13.23 7.76
N LEU A 47 11.39 -13.15 6.48
CA LEU A 47 10.45 -12.98 5.38
C LEU A 47 9.42 -14.11 5.36
N TRP A 48 9.86 -15.37 5.53
CA TRP A 48 8.96 -16.52 5.60
C TRP A 48 7.99 -16.42 6.78
N LEU A 49 8.48 -16.06 7.96
CA LEU A 49 7.63 -15.85 9.13
C LEU A 49 6.57 -14.77 8.88
N MET A 50 6.94 -13.65 8.25
CA MET A 50 6.00 -12.58 7.90
C MET A 50 4.92 -13.07 6.95
N VAL A 51 5.29 -13.78 5.88
CA VAL A 51 4.34 -14.33 4.90
C VAL A 51 3.36 -15.31 5.54
N ASP A 52 3.84 -16.22 6.39
CA ASP A 52 2.98 -17.19 7.07
C ASP A 52 2.01 -16.49 8.03
N ARG A 53 2.45 -15.43 8.73
CA ARG A 53 1.56 -14.61 9.56
C ARG A 53 0.48 -13.92 8.74
N TRP A 54 0.83 -13.29 7.62
CA TRP A 54 -0.16 -12.65 6.75
C TRP A 54 -1.16 -13.63 6.12
N ARG A 55 -0.73 -14.86 5.83
CA ARG A 55 -1.62 -15.92 5.35
C ARG A 55 -2.58 -16.41 6.43
N GLY A 56 -2.13 -16.43 7.68
CA GLY A 56 -2.95 -16.83 8.83
C GLY A 56 -3.97 -15.78 9.27
N MET A 57 -3.81 -14.52 8.87
CA MET A 57 -4.74 -13.45 9.23
C MET A 57 -6.12 -13.63 8.58
N THR A 58 -7.16 -13.44 9.39
CA THR A 58 -8.54 -13.22 8.94
C THR A 58 -8.65 -11.95 8.10
N ALA A 59 -9.76 -11.79 7.38
CA ALA A 59 -10.02 -10.58 6.61
C ALA A 59 -10.07 -9.31 7.48
N LEU A 60 -10.62 -9.41 8.70
CA LEU A 60 -10.69 -8.29 9.64
C LEU A 60 -9.30 -7.88 10.13
N GLU A 61 -8.46 -8.83 10.55
CA GLU A 61 -7.10 -8.53 10.99
C GLU A 61 -6.27 -7.88 9.86
N LYS A 62 -6.46 -8.31 8.61
CA LYS A 62 -5.82 -7.64 7.46
C LYS A 62 -6.28 -6.21 7.30
N LEU A 63 -7.58 -5.94 7.46
CA LEU A 63 -8.12 -4.59 7.37
C LEU A 63 -7.56 -3.70 8.49
N GLU A 64 -7.45 -4.22 9.72
CA GLU A 64 -6.85 -3.52 10.85
C GLU A 64 -5.37 -3.19 10.60
N GLN A 65 -4.61 -4.10 9.99
CA GLN A 65 -3.21 -3.82 9.62
C GLN A 65 -3.12 -2.73 8.56
N VAL A 66 -3.97 -2.76 7.52
CA VAL A 66 -4.01 -1.72 6.48
C VAL A 66 -4.41 -0.37 7.08
N GLU A 67 -5.38 -0.35 8.01
CA GLU A 67 -5.80 0.85 8.71
C GLU A 67 -4.67 1.46 9.56
N GLN A 68 -3.92 0.62 10.27
CA GLN A 68 -2.72 1.04 11.01
C GLN A 68 -1.64 1.62 10.08
N LEU A 69 -1.39 0.97 8.95
CA LEU A 69 -0.44 1.45 7.95
C LEU A 69 -0.86 2.81 7.38
N ASN A 70 -2.14 2.99 7.06
CA ASN A 70 -2.66 4.27 6.58
C ASN A 70 -2.43 5.40 7.59
N ARG A 71 -2.69 5.16 8.89
CA ARG A 71 -2.40 6.14 9.95
C ARG A 71 -0.92 6.50 10.03
N SER A 72 -0.03 5.51 9.92
CA SER A 72 1.42 5.75 9.93
C SER A 72 1.84 6.60 8.74
N CYS A 73 1.31 6.35 7.55
CA CYS A 73 1.54 7.19 6.36
C CYS A 73 1.05 8.63 6.58
N ASP A 74 -0.15 8.82 7.15
CA ASP A 74 -0.70 10.15 7.45
C ASP A 74 0.21 10.91 8.44
N GLN A 75 0.73 10.23 9.46
CA GLN A 75 1.65 10.83 10.45
C GLN A 75 2.98 11.25 9.82
N LEU A 76 3.56 10.40 8.97
CA LEU A 76 4.79 10.72 8.24
C LEU A 76 4.59 11.90 7.29
N ALA A 77 3.48 11.92 6.56
CA ALA A 77 3.13 13.04 5.69
C ALA A 77 2.96 14.35 6.48
N ALA A 78 2.27 14.30 7.62
CA ALA A 78 2.10 15.46 8.50
C ALA A 78 3.43 15.97 9.06
N ALA A 79 4.33 15.07 9.48
CA ALA A 79 5.67 15.44 9.93
C ALA A 79 6.45 16.14 8.81
N GLY A 80 6.43 15.61 7.60
CA GLY A 80 7.04 16.24 6.43
C GLY A 80 6.45 17.62 6.11
N ALA A 81 5.14 17.77 6.21
CA ALA A 81 4.45 19.04 6.01
C ALA A 81 4.87 20.09 7.06
N ARG A 82 4.93 19.72 8.34
CA ARG A 82 5.40 20.62 9.41
C ARG A 82 6.86 21.05 9.23
N VAL A 83 7.72 20.16 8.75
CA VAL A 83 9.12 20.52 8.45
C VAL A 83 9.21 21.56 7.32
N ARG A 84 8.39 21.42 6.27
CA ARG A 84 8.38 22.36 5.13
C ARG A 84 7.63 23.65 5.42
N HIS A 85 6.64 23.61 6.32
CA HIS A 85 5.78 24.72 6.68
C HIS A 85 5.68 24.87 8.21
N PRO A 86 6.73 25.34 8.89
CA PRO A 86 6.79 25.36 10.36
C PRO A 86 5.72 26.25 11.02
N GLU A 87 5.27 27.28 10.31
CA GLU A 87 4.28 28.25 10.78
C GLU A 87 2.84 27.89 10.36
N ALA A 88 2.66 26.81 9.59
CA ALA A 88 1.34 26.42 9.12
C ALA A 88 0.46 25.96 10.31
N PRO A 89 -0.80 26.43 10.40
CA PRO A 89 -1.72 25.92 11.39
C PRO A 89 -2.05 24.44 11.10
N GLU A 90 -2.45 23.69 12.12
CA GLU A 90 -2.77 22.26 12.01
C GLU A 90 -3.81 21.92 10.93
N HIS A 91 -4.77 22.82 10.69
CA HIS A 91 -5.73 22.68 9.60
C HIS A 91 -5.06 22.69 8.22
N GLU A 92 -4.07 23.56 8.00
CA GLU A 92 -3.34 23.60 6.74
C GLU A 92 -2.42 22.39 6.59
N VAL A 93 -1.80 21.92 7.68
CA VAL A 93 -1.05 20.65 7.69
C VAL A 93 -1.94 19.49 7.25
N MET A 94 -3.18 19.41 7.76
CA MET A 94 -4.15 18.40 7.34
C MET A 94 -4.48 18.52 5.85
N LEU A 95 -4.73 19.72 5.32
CA LEU A 95 -5.02 19.92 3.90
C LEU A 95 -3.86 19.48 3.00
N ARG A 96 -2.62 19.76 3.40
CA ARG A 96 -1.41 19.29 2.69
C ARG A 96 -1.32 17.77 2.68
N VAL A 97 -1.61 17.09 3.80
CA VAL A 97 -1.68 15.62 3.84
C VAL A 97 -2.77 15.09 2.93
N MET A 98 -3.97 15.69 2.94
CA MET A 98 -5.08 15.28 2.06
C MET A 98 -4.76 15.52 0.59
N ALA A 99 -4.00 16.56 0.26
CA ALA A 99 -3.55 16.83 -1.10
C ALA A 99 -2.75 15.68 -1.69
N LEU A 100 -1.85 15.09 -0.89
CA LEU A 100 -1.04 13.94 -1.29
C LEU A 100 -1.88 12.70 -1.58
N ARG A 101 -3.06 12.57 -0.96
CA ARG A 101 -3.94 11.40 -1.11
C ARG A 101 -4.95 11.56 -2.23
N LEU A 102 -5.59 12.71 -2.31
CA LEU A 102 -6.73 12.97 -3.19
C LEU A 102 -6.32 13.58 -4.53
N GLY A 103 -5.16 14.25 -4.56
CA GLY A 103 -4.71 15.01 -5.71
C GLY A 103 -5.47 16.34 -5.86
N ARG A 104 -4.98 17.17 -6.78
CA ARG A 104 -5.41 18.56 -6.96
C ARG A 104 -6.90 18.73 -7.26
N GLU A 105 -7.43 17.94 -8.19
CA GLU A 105 -8.82 18.06 -8.64
C GLU A 105 -9.81 17.88 -7.47
N HIS A 106 -9.63 16.83 -6.68
CA HIS A 106 -10.47 16.54 -5.54
C HIS A 106 -10.28 17.54 -4.40
N MET A 107 -9.06 18.05 -4.18
CA MET A 107 -8.83 19.10 -3.18
C MET A 107 -9.59 20.39 -3.49
N ILE A 108 -9.59 20.81 -4.76
CA ILE A 108 -10.34 21.99 -5.18
C ILE A 108 -11.84 21.75 -5.01
N THR A 109 -12.32 20.57 -5.43
CA THR A 109 -13.75 20.25 -5.43
C THR A 109 -14.32 20.10 -4.01
N VAL A 110 -13.59 19.44 -3.11
CA VAL A 110 -14.09 19.09 -1.77
C VAL A 110 -13.71 20.15 -0.73
N PHE A 111 -12.51 20.72 -0.83
CA PHE A 111 -11.96 21.61 0.20
C PHE A 111 -11.79 23.06 -0.28
N GLY A 112 -12.00 23.36 -1.58
CA GLY A 112 -11.74 24.68 -2.12
C GLY A 112 -10.26 25.10 -2.06
N TRP A 113 -9.36 24.12 -1.94
CA TRP A 113 -7.93 24.34 -1.71
C TRP A 113 -7.12 23.84 -2.91
N ASP A 114 -6.26 24.68 -3.48
CA ASP A 114 -5.45 24.39 -4.66
C ASP A 114 -3.97 24.17 -4.25
N PRO A 115 -3.48 22.91 -4.19
CA PRO A 115 -2.10 22.61 -3.85
C PRO A 115 -1.07 23.28 -4.77
N ALA A 116 -1.43 23.58 -6.02
CA ALA A 116 -0.49 24.24 -6.93
C ALA A 116 -0.28 25.73 -6.58
N ARG A 117 -1.23 26.35 -5.86
CA ARG A 117 -1.15 27.75 -5.43
C ARG A 117 -0.73 27.89 -3.97
N GLN A 118 -1.20 26.97 -3.13
CA GLN A 118 -0.99 26.99 -1.67
C GLN A 118 0.15 26.05 -1.23
N GLY A 119 0.66 25.21 -2.15
CA GLY A 119 1.75 24.26 -1.93
C GLY A 119 1.24 22.86 -1.57
N TRP A 120 2.05 21.83 -1.86
CA TRP A 120 1.80 20.44 -1.48
C TRP A 120 2.18 20.12 -0.02
#